data_AF-A0A0D0CKR5-F1
#
_entry.id   AF-A0A0D0CKR5-F1
#
_cell.length_a   1.000
_cell.length_b   1.000
_cell.length_c   1.000
_cell.angle_alpha   90.00
_cell.angle_beta   90.00
_cell.angle_gamma   90.00
#
_symmetry.space_group_name_H-M   'P 1'
#
loop_
_entity.id
_entity.type
_entity.pdbx_description
1 polymer ?
#
loop_
_entity_poly.entity_id
_entity_poly.type
_entity_poly.pdbx_seq_one_letter_code
_entity_poly.pdbx_strand_id
1 'polypeptide(L)' 'IFLLKFHCELNFIEQCWGCEKHIYLWQFPASPKEADLEQNVCKALNSVTLELMCKYVLPQVITTMLQY' A
#
# COMPACT_ATOMS: atom_id res chain seq x y z
N ILE A 1 -3.06 -18.06 -4.62
CA ILE A 1 -3.93 -16.89 -4.32
C ILE A 1 -4.56 -16.47 -5.65
N PHE A 2 -5.88 -16.58 -5.78
CA PHE A 2 -6.62 -16.06 -6.94
C PHE A 2 -7.10 -14.66 -6.58
N LEU A 3 -6.48 -13.63 -7.14
CA LEU A 3 -7.01 -12.26 -7.04
C LEU A 3 -8.03 -12.10 -8.17
N LEU A 4 -9.29 -11.85 -7.81
CA LEU A 4 -10.30 -11.51 -8.81
C LEU A 4 -9.78 -10.30 -9.60
N LYS A 5 -9.68 -10.45 -10.92
CA LYS A 5 -9.14 -9.46 -11.88
C LYS A 5 -9.74 -8.04 -11.76
N PHE A 6 -10.82 -7.87 -11.00
CA PHE A 6 -11.62 -6.64 -10.92
C PHE A 6 -11.74 -6.05 -9.51
N HIS A 7 -11.06 -6.60 -8.50
CA HIS A 7 -11.03 -6.05 -7.15
C HIS A 7 -9.60 -5.68 -6.74
N CYS A 8 -9.00 -4.72 -7.46
CA CYS A 8 -7.65 -4.25 -7.17
C CYS A 8 -7.55 -3.66 -5.74
N GLU A 9 -8.64 -3.14 -5.19
CA GLU A 9 -8.77 -2.70 -3.80
C GLU A 9 -8.55 -3.82 -2.77
N LEU A 10 -8.73 -5.08 -3.18
CA LEU A 10 -8.44 -6.26 -2.36
C LEU A 10 -7.02 -6.82 -2.64
N ASN A 11 -6.26 -6.26 -3.57
CA ASN A 11 -4.88 -6.71 -3.75
C ASN A 11 -4.00 -6.16 -2.63
N PHE A 12 -3.28 -7.06 -1.95
CA PHE A 12 -2.32 -6.71 -0.89
C PHE A 12 -1.33 -5.62 -1.33
N ILE A 13 -0.81 -5.74 -2.56
CA ILE A 13 0.16 -4.78 -3.09
C ILE A 13 -0.48 -3.40 -3.28
N GLU A 14 -1.71 -3.34 -3.80
CA GLU A 14 -2.43 -2.08 -3.99
C GLU A 14 -2.82 -1.43 -2.65
N GLN A 15 -3.15 -2.22 -1.62
CA GLN A 15 -3.40 -1.69 -0.27
C GLN A 15 -2.13 -1.08 0.34
N CYS A 16 -0.98 -1.75 0.18
CA CYS A 16 0.31 -1.19 0.61
C CYS A 16 0.67 0.08 -0.16
N TRP A 17 0.47 0.07 -1.48
CA TRP A 17 0.71 1.22 -2.35
C TRP A 17 -0.21 2.40 -2.01
N GLY A 18 -1.50 2.15 -1.77
CA GLY A 18 -2.45 3.18 -1.34
C GLY A 18 -2.07 3.81 0.00
N CYS A 19 -1.59 3.00 0.96
CA CYS A 19 -1.11 3.49 2.25
C CYS A 19 0.14 4.38 2.09
N GLU A 20 1.13 3.91 1.34
CA GLU A 20 2.34 4.67 1.04
C GLU A 20 2.01 6.00 0.36
N LYS A 21 1.17 5.99 -0.67
CA LYS A 21 0.75 7.20 -1.38
C LYS A 21 0.03 8.19 -0.47
N HIS A 22 -0.80 7.71 0.46
CA HIS A 22 -1.44 8.57 1.44
C HIS A 22 -0.39 9.23 2.36
N ILE A 23 0.58 8.47 2.85
CA ILE A 23 1.66 9.00 3.69
C ILE A 23 2.53 9.99 2.92
N TYR A 24 2.85 9.67 1.66
CA TYR A 24 3.56 10.56 0.75
C TYR A 24 2.85 11.93 0.65
N LEU A 25 1.55 11.93 0.38
CA LEU A 25 0.76 13.14 0.21
C LEU A 25 0.58 13.96 1.50
N TRP A 26 0.52 13.28 2.66
CA TRP A 26 0.30 13.95 3.95
C TRP A 26 1.57 14.47 4.61
N GLN A 27 2.71 13.80 4.41
CA GLN A 27 3.94 14.08 5.18
C GLN A 27 5.01 14.81 4.38
N PHE A 28 4.97 14.76 3.04
CA PHE A 28 6.04 15.31 2.21
C PHE A 28 5.55 16.50 1.39
N PRO A 29 6.29 17.63 1.39
CA PRO A 29 5.94 18.79 0.58
C PRO A 29 6.22 18.52 -0.91
N ALA A 30 5.52 19.26 -1.77
CA ALA A 30 5.82 19.28 -3.20
C ALA A 30 7.23 19.85 -3.43
N SER A 31 8.06 19.15 -4.21
CA SER A 31 9.37 19.62 -4.65
C SER A 31 9.46 19.64 -6.17
N PRO A 32 10.09 20.66 -6.77
CA PRO A 32 10.39 20.67 -8.21
C PRO A 32 11.62 19.82 -8.57
N LYS A 33 12.36 19.30 -7.60
CA LYS A 33 13.57 18.50 -7.83
C LYS A 33 13.25 17.01 -7.78
N GLU A 34 13.57 16.29 -8.85
CA GLU A 34 13.38 14.85 -8.95
C GLU A 34 14.05 14.08 -7.80
N ALA A 35 15.27 14.46 -7.42
CA ALA A 35 15.99 13.82 -6.32
C ALA A 35 15.26 13.92 -4.96
N ASP A 36 14.55 15.02 -4.71
CA ASP A 36 13.75 15.18 -3.49
C ASP A 36 12.51 14.29 -3.55
N LEU A 37 11.88 14.19 -4.74
CA LEU A 37 10.72 13.33 -4.96
C LEU A 37 11.08 11.85 -4.78
N GLU A 38 12.20 11.40 -5.34
CA GLU A 38 12.73 10.04 -5.16
C GLU A 38 12.97 9.73 -3.68
N GLN A 39 13.65 10.63 -2.96
CA GLN A 39 13.90 10.45 -1.53
C GLN A 39 12.60 10.38 -0.73
N ASN A 40 11.61 11.20 -1.07
CA ASN A 40 10.31 11.22 -0.41
C ASN A 40 9.53 9.93 -0.65
N VAL A 41 9.53 9.39 -1.88
CA VAL A 41 8.94 8.08 -2.19
C VAL A 41 9.63 6.98 -1.40
N CYS A 42 10.97 6.95 -1.33
CA CYS A 42 11.68 5.95 -0.51
C CYS A 42 11.30 6.05 0.97
N LYS A 43 11.19 7.26 1.53
CA LYS A 43 10.77 7.46 2.92
C LYS A 43 9.33 7.04 3.15
N ALA A 44 8.42 7.34 2.22
CA ALA A 44 7.03 6.93 2.30
C ALA A 44 6.89 5.40 2.20
N LEU A 45 7.61 4.73 1.30
CA LEU A 45 7.64 3.26 1.22
C LEU A 45 8.13 2.62 2.53
N ASN A 46 9.19 3.17 3.12
CA ASN A 46 9.72 2.68 4.40
C ASN A 46 8.79 2.91 5.59
N SER A 47 7.78 3.76 5.45
CA SER A 47 6.78 3.99 6.51
C SER A 47 5.68 2.91 6.56
N VAL A 48 5.55 2.08 5.51
CA VAL A 48 4.65 0.92 5.51
C VAL A 48 5.29 -0.18 6.35
N THR A 49 4.85 -0.31 7.61
CA THR A 49 5.38 -1.29 8.55
C THR A 49 4.88 -2.70 8.24
N LEU A 50 5.61 -3.71 8.74
CA LEU A 50 5.18 -5.12 8.67
C LEU A 50 3.81 -5.35 9.33
N GLU A 51 3.49 -4.58 10.38
CA GLU A 51 2.19 -4.66 11.05
C GLU A 51 1.04 -4.23 10.11
N LEU A 52 1.23 -3.14 9.36
CA LEU A 52 0.28 -2.69 8.34
C LEU A 52 0.13 -3.74 7.23
N MET A 53 1.26 -4.31 6.77
CA MET A 53 1.23 -5.38 5.78
C MET A 53 0.43 -6.60 6.26
N CYS A 54 0.68 -7.07 7.49
CA CYS A 54 -0.07 -8.18 8.09
C CYS A 54 -1.57 -7.88 8.19
N LYS A 55 -1.94 -6.63 8.51
CA LYS A 55 -3.34 -6.20 8.54
C LYS A 55 -4.02 -6.29 7.18
N TYR A 56 -3.30 -6.12 6.07
CA TYR A 56 -3.88 -6.25 4.72
C TYR A 56 -4.02 -7.70 4.28
N VAL A 57 -3.16 -8.60 4.78
CA VAL A 57 -3.23 -10.04 4.47
C VAL A 57 -4.37 -10.74 5.20
N LEU A 58 -4.64 -10.40 6.46
CA LEU A 58 -5.66 -11.09 7.28
C LEU A 58 -7.10 -11.00 6.71
N PRO A 59 -7.61 -9.83 6.29
CA PRO A 59 -8.89 -9.71 5.59
C PRO A 59 -8.90 -10.52 4.30
N GLN A 60 -7.79 -10.53 3.54
CA GLN A 60 -7.71 -11.25 2.28
C GLN A 60 -7.91 -12.76 2.46
N VAL A 61 -7.33 -13.33 3.52
CA VAL A 61 -7.47 -14.76 3.86
C VAL A 61 -8.90 -15.07 4.29
N ILE A 62 -9.52 -14.22 5.12
CA ILE A 62 -10.90 -14.43 5.61
C ILE A 62 -11.91 -14.27 4.47
N THR A 63 -11.80 -13.24 3.63
CA THR A 63 -12.68 -13.04 2.47
C THR A 63 -12.56 -14.20 1.49
N THR A 64 -11.35 -14.72 1.25
CA THR A 64 -11.16 -15.90 0.40
C THR A 64 -11.81 -17.13 1.02
N MET A 65 -11.73 -17.34 2.33
CA MET A 65 -12.33 -18.49 3.03
C MET A 65 -13.87 -18.46 3.03
N LEU A 66 -14.49 -17.28 3.05
CA LEU A 66 -15.95 -17.11 3.02
C LEU A 66 -16.55 -17.19 1.61
N GLN A 67 -15.73 -17.19 0.56
CA GLN A 67 -16.15 -17.32 -0.84
C GLN A 67 -16.08 -18.77 -1.37
N TYR A 68 -15.85 -19.76 -0.51
CA TYR A 68 -15.92 -21.20 -0.82
C TYR A 68 -16.95 -21.92 0.07
#